data_AF-A0A1A2EF38-F1
#
_entry.id   AF-A0A1A2EF38-F1
#
_cell.length_a   1.000
_cell.length_b   1.000
_cell.length_c   1.000
_cell.angle_alpha   90.00
_cell.angle_beta   90.00
_cell.angle_gamma   90.00
#
_symmetry.space_group_name_H-M   'P 1'
#
loop_
_entity.id
_entity.type
_entity.pdbx_description
1 polymer ?
#
loop_
_entity_poly.entity_id
_entity_poly.type
_entity_poly.pdbx_seq_one_letter_code
_entity_poly.pdbx_strand_id
1 'polypeptide(L)'
;MTENLGAFADAARAREEQLANRLAASVAADKQLQTILREAVQHNSSSRQRLDALESEIRQAASAWPGLDTPAGSRQFQRFLNGKTREIHRIVSDAAADSERRAGLVRTLTQRYELGGDDGADPHIRLVDNEIPADTPPPHDPTIDGRGSEPVPETQDGSPYDLGATIPGTGIVITGDPETGHPRLHIPGQPDIDNPFPTDEGFRALPTGTAIGPNGEQYAFYSVRPYGPGTSPDNYIAPESRVQNLADPATDLGPLMGTTLGSDTKVGISQASGAYDAASGRMIIVGNIGQDGQRAMWQSDPVAPGAPPNAWMNSLQQVGAFDNLGAGNRENQIVALPQGGYLLTSASDGGQVVGVTAGSPQGLLQAPSHEITGPGLISSPGNQPAVPYGPSIVNVETLPNGQEQVTMRISTWPTPEGWPVGPDAPPPPYHPRTYTTTFNVNP
;
A
#
# COMPACT_ATOMS: atom_id res chain seq x y z
N MET A 1 -35.43 10.33 -58.44
CA MET A 1 -35.46 11.09 -57.17
C MET A 1 -36.23 10.37 -56.06
N THR A 2 -37.28 9.62 -56.36
CA THR A 2 -38.06 8.81 -55.40
C THR A 2 -37.30 7.59 -54.83
N GLU A 3 -36.42 6.94 -55.60
CA GLU A 3 -35.64 5.79 -55.14
C GLU A 3 -34.61 6.13 -54.05
N ASN A 4 -34.00 7.32 -54.10
CA ASN A 4 -33.06 7.77 -53.07
C ASN A 4 -33.76 8.04 -51.72
N LEU A 5 -35.00 8.52 -51.72
CA LEU A 5 -35.77 8.79 -50.49
C LEU A 5 -36.15 7.50 -49.74
N GLY A 6 -36.40 6.40 -50.46
CA GLY A 6 -36.67 5.09 -49.84
C GLY A 6 -35.44 4.51 -49.12
N ALA A 7 -34.26 4.60 -49.74
CA ALA A 7 -33.01 4.11 -49.18
C ALA A 7 -32.61 4.82 -47.87
N PHE A 8 -32.84 6.14 -47.76
CA PHE A 8 -32.60 6.88 -46.52
C PHE A 8 -33.57 6.48 -45.40
N ALA A 9 -34.84 6.26 -45.72
CA ALA A 9 -35.85 5.85 -44.74
C ALA A 9 -35.58 4.44 -44.19
N ASP A 10 -35.09 3.53 -45.03
CA ASP A 10 -34.70 2.18 -44.60
C ASP A 10 -33.42 2.19 -43.76
N ALA A 11 -32.43 3.02 -44.13
CA ALA A 11 -31.21 3.21 -43.34
C ALA A 11 -31.48 3.84 -41.96
N ALA A 12 -32.43 4.77 -41.87
CA ALA A 12 -32.87 5.36 -40.61
C ALA A 12 -33.52 4.31 -39.69
N ARG A 13 -34.45 3.50 -40.23
CA ARG A 13 -35.09 2.40 -39.50
C ARG A 13 -34.08 1.38 -38.98
N ALA A 14 -33.09 1.01 -39.81
CA ALA A 14 -32.02 0.09 -39.38
C ALA A 14 -31.18 0.64 -38.22
N ARG A 15 -30.87 1.95 -38.22
CA ARG A 15 -30.17 2.60 -37.11
C ARG A 15 -31.02 2.71 -35.85
N GLU A 16 -32.30 3.02 -35.97
CA GLU A 16 -33.23 3.04 -34.84
C GLU A 16 -33.35 1.66 -34.19
N GLU A 17 -33.43 0.60 -34.98
CA GLU A 17 -33.44 -0.78 -34.50
C GLU A 17 -32.13 -1.16 -33.80
N GLN A 18 -30.98 -0.77 -34.36
CA GLN A 18 -29.68 -0.97 -33.73
C GLN A 18 -29.55 -0.23 -32.39
N LEU A 19 -30.05 1.01 -32.30
CA LEU A 19 -30.09 1.80 -31.07
C LEU A 19 -31.02 1.16 -30.02
N ALA A 20 -32.21 0.73 -30.43
CA ALA A 20 -33.15 0.04 -29.54
C ALA A 20 -32.55 -1.26 -28.97
N ASN A 21 -31.83 -2.03 -29.81
CA ASN A 21 -31.15 -3.25 -29.40
C ASN A 21 -30.00 -2.97 -28.42
N ARG A 22 -29.20 -1.92 -28.66
CA ARG A 22 -28.12 -1.49 -27.74
C ARG A 22 -28.68 -1.04 -26.39
N LEU A 23 -29.76 -0.26 -26.40
CA LEU A 23 -30.41 0.19 -25.16
C LEU A 23 -30.97 -1.00 -24.37
N ALA A 24 -31.63 -1.95 -25.05
CA ALA A 24 -32.14 -3.16 -24.41
C ALA A 24 -31.03 -4.02 -23.79
N ALA A 25 -29.89 -4.15 -24.47
CA ALA A 25 -28.72 -4.86 -23.96
C ALA A 25 -28.11 -4.17 -22.73
N SER A 26 -27.99 -2.83 -22.75
CA SER A 26 -27.51 -2.04 -21.62
C SER A 26 -28.42 -2.19 -20.39
N VAL A 27 -29.74 -2.04 -20.57
CA VAL A 27 -30.72 -2.23 -19.48
C VAL A 27 -30.67 -3.65 -18.90
N ALA A 28 -30.41 -4.67 -19.73
CA ALA A 28 -30.24 -6.04 -19.27
C ALA A 28 -28.95 -6.22 -18.45
N ALA A 29 -27.85 -5.62 -18.89
CA ALA A 29 -26.57 -5.64 -18.17
C ALA A 29 -26.68 -4.93 -16.81
N ASP A 30 -27.33 -3.76 -16.75
CA ASP A 30 -27.56 -3.01 -15.52
C ASP A 30 -28.34 -3.83 -14.48
N LYS A 31 -29.40 -4.53 -14.91
CA LYS A 31 -30.19 -5.41 -14.03
C LYS A 31 -29.35 -6.58 -13.50
N GLN A 32 -28.46 -7.12 -14.31
CA GLN A 32 -27.54 -8.18 -13.89
C GLN A 32 -26.51 -7.66 -12.87
N LEU A 33 -25.93 -6.49 -13.11
CA LEU A 33 -25.01 -5.84 -12.18
C LEU A 33 -25.67 -5.56 -10.81
N GLN A 34 -26.88 -4.97 -10.82
CA GLN A 34 -27.63 -4.73 -9.58
C GLN A 34 -27.91 -6.01 -8.80
N THR A 35 -28.17 -7.12 -9.49
CA THR A 35 -28.39 -8.42 -8.86
C THR A 35 -27.11 -8.93 -8.20
N ILE A 36 -25.97 -8.88 -8.90
CA ILE A 36 -24.67 -9.29 -8.37
C ILE A 36 -24.31 -8.48 -7.12
N LEU A 37 -24.49 -7.16 -7.14
CA LEU A 37 -24.21 -6.28 -6.02
C LEU A 37 -25.09 -6.59 -4.80
N ARG A 38 -26.40 -6.75 -5.02
CA ARG A 38 -27.34 -7.06 -3.94
C ARG A 38 -26.97 -8.37 -3.25
N GLU A 39 -26.68 -9.40 -4.03
CA GLU A 39 -26.28 -10.70 -3.51
C GLU A 39 -24.91 -10.65 -2.80
N ALA A 40 -23.95 -9.85 -3.29
CA ALA A 40 -22.66 -9.65 -2.62
C ALA A 40 -22.83 -9.05 -1.22
N VAL A 41 -23.65 -7.99 -1.11
CA VAL A 41 -23.95 -7.35 0.18
C VAL A 41 -24.66 -8.33 1.11
N GLN A 42 -25.60 -9.11 0.60
CA GLN A 42 -26.30 -10.13 1.37
C GLN A 42 -25.34 -11.24 1.88
N HIS A 43 -24.41 -11.70 1.04
CA HIS A 43 -23.43 -12.71 1.43
C HIS A 43 -22.45 -12.19 2.49
N ASN A 44 -21.95 -10.96 2.33
CA ASN A 44 -21.03 -10.33 3.27
C ASN A 44 -21.69 -10.05 4.62
N SER A 45 -22.94 -9.58 4.62
CA SER A 45 -23.70 -9.38 5.87
C SER A 45 -23.97 -10.69 6.61
N SER A 46 -24.31 -11.77 5.89
CA SER A 46 -24.45 -13.11 6.47
C SER A 46 -23.13 -13.64 7.04
N SER A 47 -22.02 -13.47 6.32
CA SER A 47 -20.69 -13.88 6.78
C SER A 47 -20.28 -13.14 8.05
N ARG A 48 -20.54 -11.83 8.12
CA ARG A 48 -20.31 -11.03 9.32
C ARG A 48 -21.16 -11.51 10.50
N GLN A 49 -22.46 -11.76 10.30
CA GLN A 49 -23.33 -12.29 11.36
C GLN A 49 -22.82 -13.63 11.94
N ARG A 50 -22.25 -14.49 11.08
CA ARG A 50 -21.63 -15.75 11.52
C ARG A 50 -20.38 -15.52 12.35
N LEU A 51 -19.56 -14.52 12.01
CA LEU A 51 -18.38 -14.15 12.80
C LEU A 51 -18.79 -13.56 14.16
N ASP A 52 -19.80 -12.69 14.19
CA ASP A 52 -20.33 -12.12 15.44
C ASP A 52 -20.90 -13.23 16.36
N ALA A 53 -21.56 -14.24 15.79
CA ALA A 53 -22.03 -15.40 16.53
C ALA A 53 -20.87 -16.24 17.10
N LEU A 54 -19.80 -16.48 16.33
CA LEU A 54 -18.61 -17.18 16.81
C LEU A 54 -17.89 -16.42 17.92
N GLU A 55 -17.80 -15.10 17.83
CA GLU A 55 -17.26 -14.27 18.89
C GLU A 55 -18.08 -14.45 20.18
N SER A 56 -19.41 -14.39 20.08
CA SER A 56 -20.30 -14.60 21.22
C SER A 56 -20.11 -15.99 21.86
N GLU A 57 -20.03 -17.04 21.03
CA GLU A 57 -19.76 -18.41 21.49
C GLU A 57 -18.39 -18.53 22.19
N ILE A 58 -17.35 -17.91 21.65
CA ILE A 58 -16.01 -17.92 22.25
C ILE A 58 -16.02 -17.20 23.60
N ARG A 59 -16.65 -16.02 23.69
CA ARG A 59 -16.78 -15.26 24.96
C ARG A 59 -17.58 -16.05 26.01
N GLN A 60 -18.67 -16.68 25.59
CA GLN A 60 -19.48 -17.53 26.48
C GLN A 60 -18.66 -18.75 26.96
N ALA A 61 -17.98 -19.44 26.05
CA ALA A 61 -17.13 -20.57 26.38
C ALA A 61 -16.02 -20.16 27.35
N ALA A 62 -15.33 -19.04 27.11
CA ALA A 62 -14.25 -18.54 27.96
C ALA A 62 -14.71 -18.24 29.40
N SER A 63 -15.92 -17.70 29.57
CA SER A 63 -16.45 -17.32 30.90
C SER A 63 -16.93 -18.51 31.73
N ALA A 64 -17.27 -19.64 31.10
CA ALA A 64 -17.86 -20.80 31.77
C ALA A 64 -17.04 -22.10 31.61
N TRP A 65 -15.84 -22.05 31.02
CA TRP A 65 -15.08 -23.26 30.72
C TRP A 65 -14.62 -23.98 32.00
N PRO A 66 -14.95 -25.27 32.19
CA PRO A 66 -14.59 -25.98 33.40
C PRO A 66 -13.09 -26.28 33.46
N GLY A 67 -12.48 -26.01 34.61
CA GLY A 67 -11.12 -26.46 34.93
C GLY A 67 -10.00 -25.75 34.17
N LEU A 68 -10.18 -24.48 33.77
CA LEU A 68 -9.11 -23.68 33.14
C LEU A 68 -7.84 -23.54 33.99
N ASP A 69 -7.99 -23.66 35.31
CA ASP A 69 -6.92 -23.73 36.32
C ASP A 69 -6.17 -25.07 36.33
N THR A 70 -6.66 -26.06 35.59
CA THR A 70 -6.02 -27.37 35.45
C THR A 70 -5.37 -27.52 34.07
N PRO A 71 -4.20 -28.18 33.96
CA PRO A 71 -3.56 -28.43 32.67
C PRO A 71 -4.46 -29.21 31.68
N ALA A 72 -5.35 -30.06 32.18
CA ALA A 72 -6.28 -30.82 31.34
C ALA A 72 -7.37 -29.91 30.75
N GLY A 73 -7.97 -29.03 31.54
CA GLY A 73 -8.99 -28.09 31.08
C GLY A 73 -8.42 -27.03 30.14
N SER A 74 -7.23 -26.48 30.42
CA SER A 74 -6.57 -25.54 29.49
C SER A 74 -6.30 -26.19 28.12
N ARG A 75 -5.84 -27.45 28.08
CA ARG A 75 -5.63 -28.17 26.81
C ARG A 75 -6.93 -28.42 26.04
N GLN A 76 -8.03 -28.70 26.75
CA GLN A 76 -9.34 -28.87 26.11
C GLN A 76 -9.84 -27.54 25.54
N PHE A 77 -9.66 -26.43 26.27
CA PHE A 77 -10.02 -25.10 25.79
C PHE A 77 -9.19 -24.68 24.57
N GLN A 78 -7.88 -24.95 24.57
CA GLN A 78 -7.02 -24.74 23.40
C GLN A 78 -7.50 -25.51 22.17
N ARG A 79 -7.96 -26.77 22.32
CA ARG A 79 -8.53 -27.54 21.20
C ARG A 79 -9.84 -26.93 20.68
N PHE A 80 -10.68 -26.41 21.58
CA PHE A 80 -11.89 -25.68 21.21
C PHE A 80 -11.56 -24.41 20.42
N LEU A 81 -10.63 -23.59 20.90
CA LEU A 81 -10.18 -22.38 20.21
C LEU A 81 -9.60 -22.71 18.84
N ASN A 82 -8.75 -23.74 18.73
CA ASN A 82 -8.24 -24.21 17.43
C ASN A 82 -9.34 -24.70 16.48
N GLY A 83 -10.47 -25.19 17.00
CA GLY A 83 -11.67 -25.50 16.22
C GLY A 83 -12.32 -24.22 15.69
N LYS A 84 -12.52 -23.24 16.57
CA LYS A 84 -13.13 -21.95 16.24
C LYS A 84 -12.30 -21.13 15.26
N THR A 85 -10.97 -21.11 15.40
CA THR A 85 -10.07 -20.48 14.42
C THR A 85 -10.25 -21.08 13.03
N ARG A 86 -10.39 -22.40 12.92
CA ARG A 86 -10.67 -23.07 11.62
C ARG A 86 -12.05 -22.72 11.06
N GLU A 87 -13.06 -22.55 11.91
CA GLU A 87 -14.39 -22.08 11.48
C GLU A 87 -14.33 -20.64 10.96
N ILE A 88 -13.62 -19.75 11.65
CA ILE A 88 -13.40 -18.35 11.22
C ILE A 88 -12.69 -18.32 9.86
N HIS A 89 -11.58 -19.05 9.71
CA HIS A 89 -10.85 -19.12 8.45
C HIS A 89 -11.73 -19.64 7.31
N ARG A 90 -12.60 -20.61 7.56
CA ARG A 90 -13.55 -21.12 6.56
C ARG A 90 -14.56 -20.05 6.16
N ILE A 91 -15.14 -19.31 7.11
CA ILE A 91 -16.09 -18.23 6.80
C ILE A 91 -15.44 -17.14 5.94
N VAL A 92 -14.23 -16.73 6.31
CA VAL A 92 -13.47 -15.71 5.57
C VAL A 92 -13.10 -16.21 4.17
N SER A 93 -12.64 -17.46 4.05
CA SER A 93 -12.30 -18.06 2.75
C SER A 93 -13.53 -18.21 1.85
N ASP A 94 -14.68 -18.63 2.39
CA ASP A 94 -15.94 -18.72 1.63
C ASP A 94 -16.37 -17.32 1.12
N ALA A 95 -16.24 -16.29 1.94
CA ALA A 95 -16.55 -14.90 1.57
C ALA A 95 -15.60 -14.33 0.51
N ALA A 96 -14.29 -14.65 0.61
CA ALA A 96 -13.30 -14.28 -0.39
C ALA A 96 -13.59 -14.96 -1.74
N ALA A 97 -13.85 -16.27 -1.73
CA ALA A 97 -14.17 -17.03 -2.93
C ALA A 97 -15.47 -16.55 -3.61
N ASP A 98 -16.49 -16.14 -2.85
CA ASP A 98 -17.70 -15.53 -3.40
C ASP A 98 -17.41 -14.15 -4.02
N SER A 99 -16.59 -13.33 -3.35
CA SER A 99 -16.17 -12.02 -3.86
C SER A 99 -15.39 -12.13 -5.18
N GLU A 100 -14.45 -13.06 -5.27
CA GLU A 100 -13.69 -13.34 -6.51
C GLU A 100 -14.60 -13.80 -7.64
N ARG A 101 -15.53 -14.72 -7.36
CA ARG A 101 -16.50 -15.22 -8.35
C ARG A 101 -17.34 -14.06 -8.90
N ARG A 102 -17.82 -13.18 -8.03
CA ARG A 102 -18.63 -12.01 -8.41
C ARG A 102 -17.83 -10.97 -9.17
N ALA A 103 -16.57 -10.72 -8.79
CA ALA A 103 -15.67 -9.88 -9.55
C ALA A 103 -15.48 -10.41 -10.98
N GLY A 104 -15.35 -11.73 -11.16
CA GLY A 104 -15.33 -12.36 -12.48
C GLY A 104 -16.61 -12.13 -13.30
N LEU A 105 -17.79 -12.22 -12.65
CA LEU A 105 -19.07 -11.92 -13.30
C LEU A 105 -19.18 -10.44 -13.72
N VAL A 106 -18.71 -9.51 -12.89
CA VAL A 106 -18.67 -8.08 -13.22
C VAL A 106 -17.74 -7.80 -14.39
N ARG A 107 -16.53 -8.38 -14.43
CA ARG A 107 -15.62 -8.24 -15.58
C ARG A 107 -16.26 -8.74 -16.88
N THR A 108 -16.97 -9.86 -16.81
CA THR A 108 -17.71 -10.42 -17.97
C THR A 108 -18.85 -9.50 -18.40
N LEU A 109 -19.52 -8.82 -17.46
CA LEU A 109 -20.54 -7.81 -17.75
C LEU A 109 -19.94 -6.57 -18.40
N THR A 110 -18.77 -6.10 -17.95
CA THR A 110 -18.07 -4.95 -18.55
C THR A 110 -17.82 -5.16 -20.04
N GLN A 111 -17.39 -6.37 -20.43
CA GLN A 111 -17.20 -6.73 -21.84
C GLN A 111 -18.49 -6.66 -22.68
N ARG A 112 -19.68 -6.79 -22.07
CA ARG A 112 -20.96 -6.63 -22.77
C ARG A 112 -21.35 -5.17 -23.01
N TYR A 113 -20.80 -4.24 -22.23
CA TYR A 113 -20.90 -2.81 -22.55
C TYR A 113 -19.98 -2.44 -23.74
N GLU A 114 -18.85 -3.13 -23.89
CA GLU A 114 -17.87 -2.91 -24.97
C GLU A 114 -18.32 -3.50 -26.31
N LEU A 115 -18.98 -4.66 -26.32
CA LEU A 115 -19.49 -5.35 -27.53
C LEU A 115 -20.65 -4.64 -28.25
N GLY A 116 -21.02 -3.42 -27.84
CA GLY A 116 -21.93 -2.56 -28.59
C GLY A 116 -21.30 -1.90 -29.82
N GLY A 117 -19.96 -1.91 -29.93
CA GLY A 117 -19.24 -1.34 -31.07
C GLY A 117 -18.56 -2.42 -31.91
N ASP A 118 -19.23 -2.94 -32.93
CA ASP A 118 -18.54 -3.66 -34.01
C ASP A 118 -19.05 -3.17 -35.37
N ASP A 119 -18.23 -2.34 -35.99
CA ASP A 119 -17.70 -2.53 -37.34
C ASP A 119 -16.63 -1.46 -37.54
N GLY A 120 -15.45 -1.85 -38.06
CA GLY A 120 -14.22 -1.06 -38.20
C GLY A 120 -14.29 0.16 -39.14
N ALA A 121 -15.23 1.06 -38.91
CA ALA A 121 -15.24 2.43 -39.37
C ALA A 121 -15.34 3.32 -38.13
N ASP A 122 -14.33 4.15 -37.94
CA ASP A 122 -14.28 5.23 -36.96
C ASP A 122 -15.65 5.95 -36.90
N PRO A 123 -16.43 5.85 -35.81
CA PRO A 123 -17.72 6.51 -35.74
C PRO A 123 -17.46 7.99 -35.47
N HIS A 124 -17.21 8.75 -36.54
CA HIS A 124 -17.40 10.19 -36.51
C HIS A 124 -18.89 10.46 -36.23
N ILE A 125 -19.21 10.75 -34.98
CA ILE A 125 -20.41 11.52 -34.65
C ILE A 125 -20.23 12.88 -35.31
N ARG A 126 -20.92 13.11 -36.43
CA ARG A 126 -21.15 14.46 -36.94
C ARG A 126 -22.13 15.10 -35.97
N LEU A 127 -21.59 15.77 -34.95
CA LEU A 127 -22.36 16.61 -34.05
C LEU A 127 -23.06 17.67 -34.90
N VAL A 128 -24.38 17.65 -34.88
CA VAL A 128 -25.19 18.81 -35.26
C VAL A 128 -25.08 19.75 -34.07
N ASP A 129 -24.63 20.98 -34.35
CA ASP A 129 -24.36 22.03 -33.37
C ASP A 129 -25.47 22.13 -32.31
N ASN A 130 -25.12 21.73 -31.09
CA ASN A 130 -25.81 22.14 -29.87
C ASN A 130 -24.72 22.23 -28.79
N GLU A 131 -24.25 23.45 -28.56
CA GLU A 131 -23.32 23.78 -27.48
C GLU A 131 -23.89 23.36 -26.13
N ILE A 132 -23.37 22.26 -25.60
CA ILE A 132 -23.33 21.97 -24.17
C ILE A 132 -21.83 21.98 -23.83
N PRO A 133 -21.35 22.82 -22.88
CA PRO A 133 -19.94 22.91 -22.58
C PRO A 133 -19.39 21.54 -22.20
N ALA A 134 -18.35 21.11 -22.91
CA ALA A 134 -17.57 19.92 -22.62
C ALA A 134 -16.66 20.24 -21.44
N ASP A 135 -17.08 19.89 -20.23
CA ASP A 135 -16.20 19.80 -19.06
C ASP A 135 -16.29 18.38 -18.49
N THR A 136 -15.62 17.45 -19.15
CA THR A 136 -14.93 16.40 -18.41
C THR A 136 -13.51 16.40 -18.93
N PRO A 137 -12.54 16.91 -18.16
CA PRO A 137 -11.15 16.89 -18.56
C PRO A 137 -10.71 15.44 -18.86
N PRO A 138 -9.70 15.24 -19.72
CA PRO A 138 -9.02 13.95 -19.79
C PRO A 138 -8.57 13.52 -18.39
N PRO A 139 -8.40 12.21 -18.10
CA PRO A 139 -7.84 11.76 -16.83
C PRO A 139 -6.55 12.54 -16.58
N HIS A 140 -6.57 13.40 -15.56
CA HIS A 140 -5.40 14.16 -15.17
C HIS A 140 -4.54 13.22 -14.32
N ASP A 141 -3.22 13.36 -14.35
CA ASP A 141 -2.41 12.66 -13.36
C ASP A 141 -2.83 13.11 -11.96
N PRO A 142 -2.87 12.21 -10.95
CA PRO A 142 -3.15 12.64 -9.60
C PRO A 142 -2.16 13.73 -9.18
N THR A 143 -2.62 14.72 -8.42
CA THR A 143 -1.80 15.84 -7.95
C THR A 143 -1.92 16.04 -6.46
N ILE A 144 -0.79 16.30 -5.80
CA ILE A 144 -0.75 16.59 -4.37
C ILE A 144 -1.32 18.01 -4.15
N ASP A 145 -2.36 18.10 -3.33
CA ASP A 145 -3.03 19.35 -2.98
C ASP A 145 -2.37 19.96 -1.74
N GLY A 146 -1.37 20.81 -1.98
CA GLY A 146 -0.69 21.58 -0.95
C GLY A 146 0.25 20.75 -0.08
N ARG A 147 0.49 21.26 1.12
CA ARG A 147 1.39 20.66 2.12
C ARG A 147 0.61 19.79 3.10
N GLY A 148 1.32 18.92 3.78
CA GLY A 148 0.81 18.23 4.95
C GLY A 148 0.36 19.20 6.05
N SER A 149 -0.61 18.77 6.83
CA SER A 149 -0.99 19.41 8.08
C SER A 149 0.21 19.52 9.03
N GLU A 150 0.12 20.39 10.02
CA GLU A 150 1.11 20.42 11.10
C GLU A 150 1.28 19.00 11.70
N PRO A 151 2.51 18.49 11.82
CA PRO A 151 2.75 17.16 12.36
C PRO A 151 2.23 17.02 13.79
N VAL A 152 1.40 16.01 14.01
CA VAL A 152 0.82 15.69 15.32
C VAL A 152 1.58 14.52 15.93
N PRO A 153 2.11 14.62 17.16
CA PRO A 153 2.76 13.49 17.82
C PRO A 153 1.83 12.28 17.91
N GLU A 154 2.33 11.11 17.56
CA GLU A 154 1.55 9.88 17.76
C GLU A 154 1.56 9.47 19.22
N THR A 155 0.42 8.92 19.67
CA THR A 155 0.37 8.22 20.95
C THR A 155 0.98 6.84 20.74
N GLN A 156 2.22 6.65 21.18
CA GLN A 156 2.90 5.38 21.10
C GLN A 156 2.73 4.62 22.41
N ASP A 157 2.22 3.39 22.34
CA ASP A 157 2.19 2.50 23.49
C ASP A 157 3.58 1.83 23.65
N GLY A 158 4.23 2.07 24.79
CA GLY A 158 5.54 1.49 25.11
C GLY A 158 6.71 2.46 24.93
N SER A 159 7.91 1.93 24.65
CA SER A 159 9.10 2.74 24.42
C SER A 159 8.95 3.55 23.13
N PRO A 160 9.28 4.85 23.11
CA PRO A 160 9.37 5.61 21.88
C PRO A 160 10.29 4.90 20.89
N TYR A 161 9.89 4.87 19.63
CA TYR A 161 10.64 4.22 18.56
C TYR A 161 10.90 5.13 17.38
N ASP A 162 11.99 4.80 16.69
CA ASP A 162 12.33 5.36 15.41
C ASP A 162 11.73 4.52 14.29
N LEU A 163 11.34 5.14 13.17
CA LEU A 163 10.73 4.54 12.00
C LEU A 163 9.44 3.72 12.32
N GLY A 164 8.44 3.82 11.45
CA GLY A 164 7.20 3.06 11.62
C GLY A 164 6.61 2.66 10.28
N ALA A 165 7.19 1.62 9.67
CA ALA A 165 6.73 1.12 8.38
C ALA A 165 5.36 0.48 8.52
N THR A 166 4.42 0.93 7.69
CA THR A 166 3.00 0.57 7.77
C THR A 166 2.52 0.00 6.45
N ILE A 167 1.57 -0.92 6.53
CA ILE A 167 0.77 -1.29 5.37
C ILE A 167 -0.51 -0.44 5.40
N PRO A 168 -0.72 0.45 4.42
CA PRO A 168 -1.81 1.42 4.46
C PRO A 168 -3.18 0.76 4.73
N GLY A 169 -3.94 1.33 5.66
CA GLY A 169 -5.31 0.91 5.97
C GLY A 169 -5.44 -0.42 6.73
N THR A 170 -4.35 -1.11 7.01
CA THR A 170 -4.39 -2.42 7.72
C THR A 170 -4.27 -2.29 9.24
N GLY A 171 -3.70 -1.18 9.72
CA GLY A 171 -3.30 -1.00 11.11
C GLY A 171 -2.03 -1.75 11.51
N ILE A 172 -1.38 -2.48 10.59
CA ILE A 172 -0.11 -3.17 10.86
C ILE A 172 1.03 -2.16 10.89
N VAL A 173 1.85 -2.23 11.94
CA VAL A 173 3.01 -1.35 12.12
C VAL A 173 4.24 -2.18 12.49
N ILE A 174 5.34 -1.90 11.81
CA ILE A 174 6.65 -2.45 12.11
C ILE A 174 7.53 -1.29 12.57
N THR A 175 7.94 -1.30 13.83
CA THR A 175 8.77 -0.24 14.39
C THR A 175 10.23 -0.46 14.00
N GLY A 176 10.99 0.62 13.86
CA GLY A 176 12.45 0.55 13.94
C GLY A 176 12.91 0.47 15.39
N ASP A 177 14.12 0.98 15.64
CA ASP A 177 14.76 0.89 16.95
C ASP A 177 13.97 1.66 18.01
N PRO A 178 13.55 1.01 19.10
CA PRO A 178 13.06 1.74 20.26
C PRO A 178 14.23 2.36 21.03
N GLU A 179 13.92 3.38 21.83
CA GLU A 179 14.84 3.89 22.86
C GLU A 179 15.37 2.75 23.76
N THR A 180 14.51 1.78 24.09
CA THR A 180 14.87 0.56 24.82
C THR A 180 14.21 -0.68 24.22
N GLY A 181 14.95 -1.78 24.10
CA GLY A 181 14.45 -3.05 23.56
C GLY A 181 14.65 -3.20 22.05
N HIS A 182 13.88 -4.08 21.41
CA HIS A 182 14.03 -4.43 20.00
C HIS A 182 12.90 -3.85 19.14
N PRO A 183 13.13 -3.68 17.82
CA PRO A 183 12.05 -3.46 16.86
C PRO A 183 10.87 -4.40 17.09
N ARG A 184 9.64 -3.88 17.01
CA ARG A 184 8.40 -4.61 17.31
C ARG A 184 7.51 -4.73 16.08
N LEU A 185 6.67 -5.76 16.08
CA LEU A 185 5.62 -5.98 15.11
C LEU A 185 4.26 -5.88 15.81
N HIS A 186 3.45 -4.93 15.35
CA HIS A 186 2.04 -4.79 15.72
C HIS A 186 1.15 -5.27 14.58
N ILE A 187 0.27 -6.23 14.87
CA ILE A 187 -0.78 -6.68 13.96
C ILE A 187 -2.11 -6.55 14.70
N PRO A 188 -3.11 -5.82 14.16
CA PRO A 188 -4.40 -5.67 14.82
C PRO A 188 -5.05 -7.00 15.19
N GLY A 189 -5.53 -7.09 16.44
CA GLY A 189 -6.12 -8.30 16.99
C GLY A 189 -5.12 -9.36 17.47
N GLN A 190 -3.81 -9.11 17.35
CA GLN A 190 -2.74 -9.94 17.93
C GLN A 190 -2.01 -9.17 19.05
N PRO A 191 -1.37 -9.87 20.01
CA PRO A 191 -0.46 -9.22 20.95
C PRO A 191 0.73 -8.59 20.24
N ASP A 192 1.18 -7.43 20.72
CA ASP A 192 2.45 -6.86 20.31
C ASP A 192 3.59 -7.79 20.67
N ILE A 193 4.50 -8.03 19.72
CA ILE A 193 5.66 -8.88 19.89
C ILE A 193 6.93 -8.17 19.41
N ASP A 194 8.08 -8.63 19.90
CA ASP A 194 9.35 -8.34 19.25
C ASP A 194 9.27 -8.82 17.80
N ASN A 195 9.86 -8.07 16.88
CA ASN A 195 9.82 -8.39 15.46
C ASN A 195 10.41 -9.80 15.25
N PRO A 196 9.60 -10.79 14.82
CA PRO A 196 10.03 -12.17 14.74
C PRO A 196 10.87 -12.48 13.49
N PHE A 197 11.21 -11.46 12.68
CA PHE A 197 12.08 -11.63 11.52
C PHE A 197 13.40 -12.30 11.94
N PRO A 198 13.81 -13.40 11.27
CA PRO A 198 14.97 -14.16 11.69
C PRO A 198 16.25 -13.38 11.42
N THR A 199 17.01 -13.11 12.47
CA THR A 199 18.34 -12.49 12.38
C THR A 199 19.37 -13.30 13.17
N ASP A 200 20.63 -13.23 12.75
CA ASP A 200 21.74 -13.80 13.50
C ASP A 200 21.91 -13.10 14.86
N GLU A 201 22.55 -13.78 15.81
CA GLU A 201 22.87 -13.20 17.12
C GLU A 201 23.69 -11.91 16.96
N GLY A 202 23.27 -10.85 17.66
CA GLY A 202 23.89 -9.53 17.55
C GLY A 202 23.45 -8.72 16.32
N PHE A 203 22.45 -9.18 15.57
CA PHE A 203 21.80 -8.41 14.50
C PHE A 203 20.35 -8.09 14.84
N ARG A 204 19.76 -7.15 14.09
CA ARG A 204 18.35 -6.81 14.12
C ARG A 204 17.83 -6.52 12.72
N ALA A 205 16.51 -6.59 12.57
CA ALA A 205 15.79 -6.23 11.36
C ALA A 205 15.18 -4.82 11.52
N LEU A 206 15.74 -3.84 10.80
CA LEU A 206 15.21 -2.48 10.72
C LEU A 206 14.27 -2.37 9.52
N PRO A 207 13.01 -1.94 9.71
CA PRO A 207 12.08 -1.83 8.60
C PRO A 207 12.51 -0.73 7.64
N THR A 208 12.51 -1.03 6.35
CA THR A 208 12.82 -0.09 5.27
C THR A 208 11.59 0.33 4.48
N GLY A 209 10.53 -0.47 4.51
CA GLY A 209 9.27 -0.20 3.82
C GLY A 209 8.37 -1.43 3.80
N THR A 210 7.25 -1.33 3.10
CA THR A 210 6.27 -2.42 2.95
C THR A 210 5.78 -2.51 1.51
N ALA A 211 5.09 -3.61 1.18
CA ALA A 211 4.35 -3.75 -0.05
C ALA A 211 3.08 -4.57 0.12
N ILE A 212 2.13 -4.36 -0.80
CA ILE A 212 0.96 -5.23 -0.98
C ILE A 212 1.14 -6.01 -2.28
N GLY A 213 0.96 -7.33 -2.19
CA GLY A 213 1.04 -8.26 -3.31
C GLY A 213 -0.24 -8.39 -4.14
N PRO A 214 -0.18 -9.14 -5.26
CA PRO A 214 -1.30 -9.34 -6.18
C PRO A 214 -2.59 -9.88 -5.54
N ASN A 215 -2.47 -10.69 -4.49
CA ASN A 215 -3.61 -11.31 -3.82
C ASN A 215 -3.81 -10.73 -2.40
N GLY A 216 -3.28 -9.54 -2.15
CA GLY A 216 -3.33 -8.90 -0.84
C GLY A 216 -2.30 -9.44 0.16
N GLU A 217 -1.28 -10.16 -0.31
CA GLU A 217 -0.15 -10.52 0.54
C GLU A 217 0.52 -9.27 1.09
N GLN A 218 0.96 -9.35 2.33
CA GLN A 218 1.47 -8.22 3.09
C GLN A 218 2.97 -8.44 3.30
N TYR A 219 3.78 -7.61 2.64
CA TYR A 219 5.23 -7.74 2.71
C TYR A 219 5.85 -6.65 3.56
N ALA A 220 6.87 -7.04 4.31
CA ALA A 220 7.79 -6.13 4.98
C ALA A 220 9.18 -6.25 4.37
N PHE A 221 9.88 -5.12 4.29
CA PHE A 221 11.27 -5.04 3.86
C PHE A 221 12.16 -4.63 5.02
N TYR A 222 13.31 -5.29 5.14
CA TYR A 222 14.22 -5.08 6.26
C TYR A 222 15.66 -4.85 5.84
N SER A 223 16.32 -3.90 6.48
CA SER A 223 17.77 -3.81 6.58
C SER A 223 18.23 -4.62 7.78
N VAL A 224 19.04 -5.66 7.58
CA VAL A 224 19.56 -6.49 8.68
C VAL A 224 20.92 -5.98 9.12
N ARG A 225 21.03 -5.46 10.35
CA ARG A 225 22.20 -4.71 10.83
C ARG A 225 22.66 -5.16 12.21
N PRO A 226 23.98 -5.05 12.53
CA PRO A 226 24.48 -5.30 13.88
C PRO A 226 23.78 -4.42 14.91
N TYR A 227 23.33 -5.00 16.02
CA TYR A 227 22.59 -4.36 17.11
C TYR A 227 23.42 -4.27 18.40
N GLY A 228 23.43 -3.10 19.02
CA GLY A 228 24.02 -2.88 20.33
C GLY A 228 23.27 -1.81 21.13
N PRO A 229 23.06 -1.97 22.45
CA PRO A 229 22.46 -0.94 23.29
C PRO A 229 23.30 0.34 23.28
N GLY A 230 22.69 1.48 22.91
CA GLY A 230 23.38 2.77 22.87
C GLY A 230 24.45 2.91 21.78
N THR A 231 24.47 2.03 20.77
CA THR A 231 25.37 2.21 19.63
C THR A 231 24.93 3.42 18.82
N SER A 232 25.82 4.41 18.72
CA SER A 232 25.80 5.40 17.65
C SER A 232 25.69 4.66 16.30
N PRO A 233 24.81 5.12 15.40
CA PRO A 233 24.39 4.34 14.26
C PRO A 233 25.27 4.58 13.05
N ASP A 234 26.48 4.02 13.06
CA ASP A 234 27.39 4.37 11.99
C ASP A 234 26.97 3.77 10.64
N ASN A 235 26.00 2.84 10.60
CA ASN A 235 25.32 2.48 9.35
C ASN A 235 23.99 1.69 9.56
N TYR A 236 22.86 2.27 9.15
CA TYR A 236 21.51 1.68 9.22
C TYR A 236 21.10 0.91 7.95
N ILE A 237 21.85 1.03 6.86
CA ILE A 237 21.43 0.61 5.52
C ILE A 237 22.25 -0.59 5.09
N ALA A 238 21.62 -1.75 4.95
CA ALA A 238 22.24 -2.91 4.30
C ALA A 238 22.27 -2.69 2.77
N PRO A 239 23.19 -3.34 2.02
CA PRO A 239 23.24 -3.22 0.57
C PRO A 239 21.98 -3.72 -0.15
N GLU A 240 21.16 -4.52 0.53
CA GLU A 240 19.89 -5.03 0.05
C GLU A 240 18.86 -5.11 1.18
N SER A 241 17.58 -5.02 0.82
CA SER A 241 16.49 -5.32 1.74
C SER A 241 16.21 -6.82 1.77
N ARG A 242 15.93 -7.39 2.93
CA ARG A 242 15.36 -8.74 3.07
C ARG A 242 13.85 -8.66 3.06
N VAL A 243 13.19 -9.65 2.47
CA VAL A 243 11.73 -9.66 2.29
C VAL A 243 11.09 -10.66 3.25
N GLN A 244 9.99 -10.26 3.89
CA GLN A 244 9.16 -11.11 4.73
C GLN A 244 7.71 -11.05 4.25
N ASN A 245 6.99 -12.17 4.30
CA ASN A 245 5.53 -12.17 4.18
C ASN A 245 4.94 -12.22 5.59
N LEU A 246 4.13 -11.24 5.96
CA LEU A 246 3.55 -11.11 7.30
C LEU A 246 2.51 -12.21 7.64
N ALA A 247 2.07 -13.00 6.66
CA ALA A 247 1.31 -14.22 6.92
C ALA A 247 2.16 -15.32 7.59
N ASP A 248 3.48 -15.26 7.43
CA ASP A 248 4.46 -16.12 8.10
C ASP A 248 5.69 -15.28 8.52
N PRO A 249 5.55 -14.48 9.59
CA PRO A 249 6.54 -13.47 9.93
C PRO A 249 7.82 -14.07 10.54
N ALA A 250 7.93 -15.38 10.72
CA ALA A 250 9.20 -16.02 11.11
C ALA A 250 10.09 -16.38 9.91
N THR A 251 9.60 -16.17 8.68
CA THR A 251 10.28 -16.62 7.45
C THR A 251 10.88 -15.47 6.67
N ASP A 252 12.18 -15.59 6.39
CA ASP A 252 12.91 -14.73 5.46
C ASP A 252 12.81 -15.29 4.03
N LEU A 253 12.20 -14.53 3.13
CA LEU A 253 12.01 -14.89 1.73
C LEU A 253 13.26 -14.66 0.87
N GLY A 254 14.29 -14.02 1.41
CA GLY A 254 15.57 -13.79 0.76
C GLY A 254 15.88 -12.31 0.49
N PRO A 255 17.06 -12.06 -0.10
CA PRO A 255 17.50 -10.72 -0.45
C PRO A 255 16.73 -10.21 -1.68
N LEU A 256 16.36 -8.94 -1.65
CA LEU A 256 15.74 -8.25 -2.75
C LEU A 256 16.80 -7.81 -3.75
N MET A 257 16.84 -8.48 -4.90
CA MET A 257 17.84 -8.27 -5.94
C MET A 257 17.16 -7.85 -7.25
N GLY A 258 17.72 -6.86 -7.93
CA GLY A 258 17.22 -6.40 -9.23
C GLY A 258 18.33 -6.32 -10.27
N THR A 259 17.99 -6.58 -11.53
CA THR A 259 18.89 -6.36 -12.67
C THR A 259 18.89 -4.87 -13.03
N THR A 260 20.06 -4.27 -13.16
CA THR A 260 20.20 -2.82 -13.48
C THR A 260 19.98 -2.52 -14.95
N LEU A 261 19.48 -1.32 -15.26
CA LEU A 261 19.23 -0.90 -16.64
C LEU A 261 20.54 -0.86 -17.44
N GLY A 262 20.56 -1.52 -18.60
CA GLY A 262 21.74 -1.58 -19.48
C GLY A 262 22.85 -2.54 -19.01
N SER A 263 22.55 -3.44 -18.07
CA SER A 263 23.51 -4.43 -17.54
C SER A 263 22.79 -5.73 -17.17
N ASP A 264 23.43 -6.87 -17.34
CA ASP A 264 22.90 -8.18 -16.91
C ASP A 264 23.23 -8.50 -15.44
N THR A 265 23.91 -7.58 -14.73
CA THR A 265 24.31 -7.75 -13.33
C THR A 265 23.14 -7.46 -12.40
N LYS A 266 22.91 -8.37 -11.44
CA LYS A 266 22.01 -8.13 -10.32
C LYS A 266 22.70 -7.33 -9.22
N VAL A 267 21.99 -6.35 -8.67
CA VAL A 267 22.39 -5.55 -7.51
C VAL A 267 21.36 -5.70 -6.40
N GLY A 268 21.77 -5.48 -5.16
CA GLY A 268 20.87 -5.36 -4.04
C GLY A 268 19.96 -4.14 -4.18
N ILE A 269 18.71 -4.24 -3.73
CA ILE A 269 17.79 -3.12 -3.63
C ILE A 269 17.63 -2.78 -2.15
N SER A 270 18.30 -1.71 -1.69
CA SER A 270 18.21 -1.25 -0.30
C SER A 270 17.08 -0.24 -0.11
N GLN A 271 16.67 -0.02 1.15
CA GLN A 271 15.60 0.93 1.51
C GLN A 271 14.31 0.76 0.69
N ALA A 272 13.91 -0.49 0.46
CA ALA A 272 12.85 -0.81 -0.50
C ALA A 272 11.44 -0.58 0.06
N SER A 273 10.55 -0.14 -0.82
CA SER A 273 9.10 -0.22 -0.68
C SER A 273 8.48 -0.72 -1.98
N GLY A 274 7.21 -1.12 -1.97
CA GLY A 274 6.58 -1.62 -3.18
C GLY A 274 5.06 -1.52 -3.24
N ALA A 275 4.55 -1.62 -4.45
CA ALA A 275 3.12 -1.66 -4.74
C ALA A 275 2.88 -2.65 -5.88
N TYR A 276 1.73 -3.33 -5.85
CA TYR A 276 1.29 -4.12 -6.98
C TYR A 276 0.54 -3.25 -7.98
N ASP A 277 1.00 -3.23 -9.22
CA ASP A 277 0.29 -2.59 -10.33
C ASP A 277 -0.69 -3.59 -10.96
N ALA A 278 -1.97 -3.44 -10.65
CA ALA A 278 -3.01 -4.31 -11.17
C ALA A 278 -3.19 -4.21 -12.69
N ALA A 279 -2.82 -3.08 -13.31
CA ALA A 279 -2.98 -2.88 -14.75
C ALA A 279 -1.98 -3.73 -15.56
N SER A 280 -0.71 -3.75 -15.13
CA SER A 280 0.32 -4.60 -15.77
C SER A 280 0.48 -5.98 -15.13
N GLY A 281 -0.09 -6.19 -13.95
CA GLY A 281 0.07 -7.40 -13.15
C GLY A 281 1.45 -7.53 -12.53
N ARG A 282 2.20 -6.44 -12.36
CA ARG A 282 3.60 -6.45 -11.91
C ARG A 282 3.75 -5.90 -10.51
N MET A 283 4.75 -6.40 -9.78
CA MET A 283 5.25 -5.72 -8.59
C MET A 283 6.14 -4.56 -9.01
N ILE A 284 5.86 -3.39 -8.46
CA ILE A 284 6.67 -2.18 -8.56
C ILE A 284 7.45 -2.05 -7.27
N ILE A 285 8.77 -1.93 -7.38
CA ILE A 285 9.67 -1.76 -6.24
C ILE A 285 10.42 -0.45 -6.41
N VAL A 286 10.44 0.36 -5.35
CA VAL A 286 11.26 1.57 -5.27
C VAL A 286 12.27 1.39 -4.14
N GLY A 287 13.54 1.68 -4.42
CA GLY A 287 14.63 1.54 -3.45
C GLY A 287 15.92 2.12 -4.03
N ASN A 288 17.06 1.85 -3.41
CA ASN A 288 18.35 2.32 -3.89
C ASN A 288 19.17 1.19 -4.52
N ILE A 289 20.01 1.54 -5.50
CA ILE A 289 20.94 0.62 -6.16
C ILE A 289 22.08 0.29 -5.18
N GLY A 290 22.05 -0.87 -4.54
CA GLY A 290 23.02 -1.27 -3.53
C GLY A 290 22.93 -0.43 -2.27
N GLN A 291 24.03 -0.37 -1.50
CA GLN A 291 24.13 0.51 -0.33
C GLN A 291 24.44 1.93 -0.78
N ASP A 292 23.67 2.92 -0.32
CA ASP A 292 23.91 4.35 -0.56
C ASP A 292 23.88 4.80 -2.05
N GLY A 293 23.42 3.93 -2.96
CA GLY A 293 23.31 4.26 -4.37
C GLY A 293 22.08 5.10 -4.71
N GLN A 294 21.97 5.48 -5.98
CA GLN A 294 20.85 6.28 -6.47
C GLN A 294 19.51 5.55 -6.29
N ARG A 295 18.48 6.30 -5.90
CA ARG A 295 17.10 5.83 -5.86
C ARG A 295 16.62 5.45 -7.26
N ALA A 296 16.01 4.28 -7.39
CA ALA A 296 15.53 3.74 -8.66
C ALA A 296 14.25 2.93 -8.49
N MET A 297 13.62 2.65 -9.63
CA MET A 297 12.43 1.80 -9.74
C MET A 297 12.76 0.51 -10.46
N TRP A 298 12.24 -0.59 -9.95
CA TRP A 298 12.24 -1.91 -10.58
C TRP A 298 10.81 -2.42 -10.79
N GLN A 299 10.64 -3.22 -11.83
CA GLN A 299 9.39 -3.94 -12.10
C GLN A 299 9.66 -5.42 -12.25
N SER A 300 8.81 -6.25 -11.66
CA SER A 300 8.82 -7.69 -11.91
C SER A 300 8.22 -8.00 -13.28
N ASP A 301 8.36 -9.23 -13.75
CA ASP A 301 7.44 -9.82 -14.72
C ASP A 301 6.01 -9.89 -14.18
N PRO A 302 4.98 -9.99 -15.04
CA PRO A 302 3.61 -10.13 -14.58
C PRO A 302 3.48 -11.39 -13.71
N VAL A 303 2.89 -11.24 -12.53
CA VAL A 303 2.76 -12.33 -11.57
C VAL A 303 1.65 -13.26 -12.04
N ALA A 304 2.00 -14.51 -12.35
CA ALA A 304 1.03 -15.50 -12.78
C ALA A 304 0.02 -15.82 -11.65
N PRO A 305 -1.27 -16.04 -11.97
CA PRO A 305 -2.24 -16.50 -10.97
C PRO A 305 -1.78 -17.78 -10.28
N GLY A 306 -1.85 -17.80 -8.95
CA GLY A 306 -1.41 -18.94 -8.14
C GLY A 306 0.11 -19.13 -8.03
N ALA A 307 0.91 -18.18 -8.52
CA ALA A 307 2.35 -18.18 -8.28
C ALA A 307 2.64 -18.10 -6.77
N PRO A 308 3.76 -18.67 -6.30
CA PRO A 308 4.21 -18.48 -4.92
C PRO A 308 4.30 -16.99 -4.56
N PRO A 309 3.99 -16.60 -3.31
CA PRO A 309 3.98 -15.19 -2.89
C PRO A 309 5.25 -14.41 -3.26
N ASN A 310 6.42 -15.04 -3.20
CA ASN A 310 7.71 -14.43 -3.49
C ASN A 310 8.20 -14.59 -4.95
N ALA A 311 7.41 -15.16 -5.85
CA ALA A 311 7.86 -15.47 -7.21
C ALA A 311 8.31 -14.24 -8.00
N TRP A 312 7.66 -13.10 -7.79
CA TRP A 312 7.95 -11.82 -8.44
C TRP A 312 9.40 -11.34 -8.21
N MET A 313 10.00 -11.67 -7.06
CA MET A 313 11.36 -11.24 -6.69
C MET A 313 12.43 -11.70 -7.69
N ASN A 314 12.18 -12.78 -8.42
CA ASN A 314 13.17 -13.38 -9.32
C ASN A 314 13.40 -12.58 -10.62
N SER A 315 12.47 -11.69 -10.97
CA SER A 315 12.34 -11.07 -12.29
C SER A 315 12.47 -9.54 -12.29
N LEU A 316 12.89 -8.94 -11.18
CA LEU A 316 12.98 -7.49 -11.04
C LEU A 316 13.99 -6.88 -12.03
N GLN A 317 13.50 -6.02 -12.91
CA GLN A 317 14.27 -5.24 -13.88
C GLN A 317 14.15 -3.76 -13.57
N GLN A 318 15.28 -3.04 -13.53
CA GLN A 318 15.28 -1.61 -13.33
C GLN A 318 14.63 -0.91 -14.53
N VAL A 319 13.74 0.03 -14.26
CA VAL A 319 13.03 0.81 -15.29
C VAL A 319 13.58 2.24 -15.39
N GLY A 320 14.11 2.78 -14.30
CA GLY A 320 14.76 4.09 -14.29
C GLY A 320 15.29 4.46 -12.91
N ALA A 321 16.02 5.57 -12.85
CA ALA A 321 16.47 6.19 -11.61
C ALA A 321 15.72 7.51 -11.38
N PHE A 322 15.56 7.90 -10.11
CA PHE A 322 14.89 9.14 -9.73
C PHE A 322 15.93 10.26 -9.60
N ASP A 323 15.67 11.37 -10.29
CA ASP A 323 16.43 12.62 -10.19
C ASP A 323 15.61 13.74 -9.49
N ASN A 324 14.35 13.47 -9.18
CA ASN A 324 13.35 14.40 -8.64
C ASN A 324 13.11 14.26 -7.13
N LEU A 325 13.77 13.32 -6.44
CA LEU A 325 13.49 12.95 -5.03
C LEU A 325 14.60 13.27 -4.01
N GLY A 326 15.73 13.84 -4.45
CA GLY A 326 16.91 14.08 -3.61
C GLY A 326 17.87 12.89 -3.54
N ALA A 327 18.75 12.88 -2.53
CA ALA A 327 19.90 11.97 -2.45
C ALA A 327 19.55 10.50 -2.15
N GLY A 328 18.29 10.20 -1.78
CA GLY A 328 17.82 8.84 -1.58
C GLY A 328 18.40 8.12 -0.35
N ASN A 329 19.11 8.80 0.54
CA ASN A 329 19.74 8.21 1.73
C ASN A 329 18.80 8.00 2.93
N ARG A 330 17.49 8.20 2.76
CA ARG A 330 16.43 7.93 3.75
C ARG A 330 15.26 7.20 3.12
N GLU A 331 14.37 6.64 3.94
CA GLU A 331 13.31 5.73 3.52
C GLU A 331 12.32 6.37 2.53
N ASN A 332 11.58 5.51 1.83
CA ASN A 332 10.51 5.89 0.92
C ASN A 332 9.33 4.94 1.07
N GLN A 333 8.17 5.35 0.59
CA GLN A 333 7.05 4.44 0.40
C GLN A 333 6.27 4.78 -0.87
N ILE A 334 6.13 3.78 -1.75
CA ILE A 334 5.18 3.80 -2.88
C ILE A 334 3.87 3.13 -2.49
N VAL A 335 2.75 3.71 -2.92
CA VAL A 335 1.40 3.13 -2.81
C VAL A 335 0.62 3.35 -4.10
N ALA A 336 -0.29 2.42 -4.43
CA ALA A 336 -1.33 2.65 -5.42
C ALA A 336 -2.47 3.46 -4.77
N LEU A 337 -3.00 4.43 -5.48
CA LEU A 337 -4.08 5.30 -5.01
C LEU A 337 -5.46 4.67 -5.31
N PRO A 338 -6.42 4.69 -4.37
CA PRO A 338 -7.77 4.13 -4.57
C PRO A 338 -8.52 4.61 -5.82
N GLN A 339 -8.36 5.88 -6.21
CA GLN A 339 -9.00 6.50 -7.38
C GLN A 339 -8.15 6.38 -8.66
N GLY A 340 -6.96 5.78 -8.58
CA GLY A 340 -6.06 5.56 -9.70
C GLY A 340 -4.75 6.32 -9.59
N GLY A 341 -3.71 5.76 -10.22
CA GLY A 341 -2.35 6.28 -10.15
C GLY A 341 -1.61 5.87 -8.87
N TYR A 342 -0.52 6.59 -8.61
CA TYR A 342 0.47 6.22 -7.60
C TYR A 342 0.93 7.45 -6.84
N LEU A 343 1.27 7.23 -5.58
CA LEU A 343 1.97 8.17 -4.72
C LEU A 343 3.28 7.53 -4.27
N LEU A 344 4.38 8.27 -4.36
CA LEU A 344 5.65 7.93 -3.74
C LEU A 344 6.08 9.06 -2.83
N THR A 345 6.29 8.76 -1.55
CA THR A 345 6.91 9.67 -0.58
C THR A 345 8.36 9.29 -0.34
N SER A 346 9.21 10.28 -0.14
CA SER A 346 10.66 10.09 -0.06
C SER A 346 11.27 11.10 0.91
N ALA A 347 12.20 10.63 1.75
CA ALA A 347 13.04 11.50 2.56
C ALA A 347 14.49 11.53 2.03
N SER A 348 15.25 12.53 2.48
CA SER A 348 16.71 12.62 2.31
C SER A 348 17.30 13.29 3.54
N ASP A 349 18.55 13.00 3.88
CA ASP A 349 19.23 13.67 5.02
C ASP A 349 19.20 15.19 4.86
N GLY A 350 18.80 15.89 5.92
CA GLY A 350 18.74 17.35 5.94
C GLY A 350 17.65 17.97 5.06
N GLY A 351 16.89 17.16 4.31
CA GLY A 351 15.82 17.60 3.41
C GLY A 351 14.42 17.41 4.00
N GLN A 352 13.44 18.03 3.36
CA GLN A 352 12.03 17.78 3.66
C GLN A 352 11.58 16.43 3.11
N VAL A 353 10.53 15.87 3.68
CA VAL A 353 9.81 14.77 3.03
C VAL A 353 9.11 15.33 1.80
N VAL A 354 9.33 14.69 0.66
CA VAL A 354 8.69 15.04 -0.61
C VAL A 354 7.74 13.94 -1.05
N GLY A 355 6.72 14.31 -1.82
CA GLY A 355 5.80 13.41 -2.50
C GLY A 355 5.81 13.65 -4.00
N VAL A 356 5.63 12.59 -4.77
CA VAL A 356 5.36 12.63 -6.22
C VAL A 356 4.16 11.76 -6.53
N THR A 357 3.32 12.22 -7.45
CA THR A 357 2.14 11.49 -7.93
C THR A 357 2.17 11.38 -9.45
N ALA A 358 1.65 10.27 -9.97
CA ALA A 358 1.52 10.05 -11.41
C ALA A 358 0.46 8.96 -11.69
N GLY A 359 -0.15 8.99 -12.87
CA GLY A 359 -1.13 7.98 -13.30
C GLY A 359 -0.52 6.60 -13.57
N SER A 360 0.82 6.52 -13.68
CA SER A 360 1.56 5.26 -13.87
C SER A 360 2.82 5.23 -13.00
N PRO A 361 3.36 4.03 -12.69
CA PRO A 361 4.59 3.93 -11.91
C PRO A 361 5.77 4.68 -12.56
N GLN A 362 5.95 4.53 -13.85
CA GLN A 362 7.04 5.16 -14.60
C GLN A 362 6.91 6.68 -14.65
N GLY A 363 5.68 7.22 -14.62
CA GLY A 363 5.44 8.66 -14.54
C GLY A 363 6.07 9.28 -13.29
N LEU A 364 6.17 8.55 -12.18
CA LEU A 364 6.80 9.03 -10.94
C LEU A 364 8.28 9.41 -11.12
N LEU A 365 8.98 8.84 -12.11
CA LEU A 365 10.39 9.14 -12.39
C LEU A 365 10.58 10.59 -12.89
N GLN A 366 9.54 11.18 -13.46
CA GLN A 366 9.60 12.51 -14.10
C GLN A 366 8.64 13.52 -13.45
N ALA A 367 7.69 13.05 -12.65
CA ALA A 367 6.71 13.91 -11.99
C ALA A 367 7.39 14.95 -11.07
N PRO A 368 6.85 16.18 -10.99
CA PRO A 368 7.37 17.19 -10.08
C PRO A 368 7.18 16.76 -8.62
N SER A 369 8.23 16.90 -7.81
CA SER A 369 8.16 16.66 -6.37
C SER A 369 7.56 17.83 -5.63
N HIS A 370 6.78 17.51 -4.60
CA HIS A 370 6.10 18.46 -3.73
C HIS A 370 6.58 18.25 -2.30
N GLU A 371 7.00 19.31 -1.62
CA GLU A 371 7.34 19.23 -0.20
C GLU A 371 6.07 18.96 0.62
N ILE A 372 6.07 17.88 1.41
CA ILE A 372 4.94 17.53 2.27
C ILE A 372 5.08 18.18 3.63
N THR A 373 6.26 18.12 4.26
CA THR A 373 6.46 18.52 5.66
C THR A 373 6.69 20.03 5.89
N GLY A 374 6.40 20.89 4.91
CA GLY A 374 6.60 22.34 5.03
C GLY A 374 8.08 22.77 5.04
N PRO A 375 8.40 24.07 5.11
CA PRO A 375 9.77 24.55 5.14
C PRO A 375 10.25 24.59 6.60
N GLY A 376 11.00 23.59 7.02
CA GLY A 376 11.72 23.64 8.28
C GLY A 376 11.63 22.38 9.14
N LEU A 377 12.19 22.51 10.32
CA LEU A 377 12.34 21.47 11.31
C LEU A 377 11.01 21.28 12.07
N ILE A 378 10.69 20.05 12.45
CA ILE A 378 9.54 19.76 13.31
C ILE A 378 9.84 20.24 14.72
N SER A 379 8.98 21.14 15.22
CA SER A 379 9.04 21.62 16.59
C SER A 379 8.75 20.50 17.57
N SER A 380 9.55 20.44 18.62
CA SER A 380 9.48 19.38 19.62
C SER A 380 9.73 20.01 21.00
N PRO A 381 8.73 20.12 21.89
CA PRO A 381 8.91 20.73 23.21
C PRO A 381 10.09 20.11 23.98
N GLY A 382 10.96 20.97 24.51
CA GLY A 382 12.17 20.57 25.25
C GLY A 382 13.37 20.16 24.39
N ASN A 383 13.25 20.18 23.06
CA ASN A 383 14.32 19.82 22.14
C ASN A 383 14.55 20.90 21.07
N GLN A 384 15.72 20.85 20.45
CA GLN A 384 15.97 21.51 19.18
C GLN A 384 15.03 20.94 18.11
N PRO A 385 14.51 21.78 17.19
CA PRO A 385 13.72 21.29 16.07
C PRO A 385 14.50 20.28 15.22
N ALA A 386 13.83 19.26 14.68
CA ALA A 386 14.48 18.16 13.94
C ALA A 386 13.94 17.95 12.53
N VAL A 387 14.79 17.44 11.64
CA VAL A 387 14.41 17.13 10.25
C VAL A 387 13.59 15.83 10.24
N PRO A 388 12.42 15.79 9.59
CA PRO A 388 11.65 14.56 9.45
C PRO A 388 12.29 13.56 8.49
N TYR A 389 12.14 12.28 8.80
CA TYR A 389 12.54 11.17 7.91
C TYR A 389 11.59 9.99 8.11
N GLY A 390 11.84 8.87 7.42
CA GLY A 390 11.03 7.66 7.57
C GLY A 390 9.57 7.81 7.13
N PRO A 391 9.23 8.45 5.99
CA PRO A 391 7.85 8.62 5.60
C PRO A 391 7.19 7.28 5.35
N SER A 392 6.07 7.03 6.03
CA SER A 392 5.25 5.84 5.83
C SER A 392 3.77 6.16 5.77
N ILE A 393 3.09 5.71 4.72
CA ILE A 393 1.66 5.89 4.51
C ILE A 393 0.88 5.00 5.46
N VAL A 394 0.12 5.62 6.36
CA VAL A 394 -0.72 4.94 7.35
C VAL A 394 -2.07 4.58 6.75
N ASN A 395 -2.66 5.50 5.99
CA ASN A 395 -3.96 5.31 5.35
C ASN A 395 -4.13 6.22 4.14
N VAL A 396 -4.96 5.78 3.18
CA VAL A 396 -5.46 6.61 2.08
C VAL A 396 -6.97 6.46 2.05
N GLU A 397 -7.69 7.55 2.28
CA GLU A 397 -9.16 7.57 2.33
C GLU A 397 -9.72 8.47 1.24
N THR A 398 -10.66 7.96 0.44
CA THR A 398 -11.44 8.81 -0.47
C THR A 398 -12.47 9.60 0.34
N LEU A 399 -12.33 10.92 0.33
CA LEU A 399 -13.25 11.86 0.95
C LEU A 399 -14.55 12.02 0.12
N PRO A 400 -15.66 12.50 0.73
CA PRO A 400 -16.92 12.72 0.01
C PRO A 400 -16.84 13.68 -1.19
N ASN A 401 -15.81 14.54 -1.25
CA ASN A 401 -15.57 15.45 -2.36
C ASN A 401 -14.76 14.83 -3.51
N GLY A 402 -14.40 13.54 -3.42
CA GLY A 402 -13.60 12.82 -4.41
C GLY A 402 -12.10 12.95 -4.24
N GLN A 403 -11.60 13.84 -3.37
CA GLN A 403 -10.18 13.89 -3.03
C GLN A 403 -9.77 12.67 -2.20
N GLU A 404 -8.50 12.30 -2.26
CA GLU A 404 -7.93 11.27 -1.42
C GLU A 404 -7.10 11.89 -0.31
N GLN A 405 -7.50 11.70 0.94
CA GLN A 405 -6.72 12.10 2.09
C GLN A 405 -5.71 11.03 2.44
N VAL A 406 -4.44 11.42 2.41
CA VAL A 406 -3.32 10.58 2.79
C VAL A 406 -2.91 10.92 4.21
N THR A 407 -2.93 9.93 5.11
CA THR A 407 -2.30 10.03 6.42
C THR A 407 -0.91 9.41 6.34
N MET A 408 0.12 10.19 6.68
CA MET A 408 1.51 9.78 6.63
C MET A 408 2.15 9.93 8.00
N ARG A 409 2.85 8.87 8.43
CA ARG A 409 3.77 8.86 9.56
C ARG A 409 5.14 9.35 9.12
N ILE A 410 5.78 10.12 9.99
CA ILE A 410 7.18 10.55 9.88
C ILE A 410 7.85 10.43 11.25
N SER A 411 9.17 10.28 11.26
CA SER A 411 9.98 10.16 12.46
C SER A 411 10.95 11.32 12.59
N THR A 412 11.33 11.65 13.82
CA THR A 412 12.45 12.54 14.13
C THR A 412 13.27 11.97 15.27
N TRP A 413 14.55 12.32 15.32
CA TRP A 413 15.41 12.11 16.48
C TRP A 413 15.93 13.47 16.94
N PRO A 414 15.16 14.18 17.78
CA PRO A 414 15.49 15.55 18.14
C PRO A 414 16.53 15.62 19.26
N THR A 415 17.48 16.55 19.10
CA THR A 415 18.51 16.84 20.10
C THR A 415 17.93 17.65 21.27
N PRO A 416 18.17 17.30 22.53
CA PRO A 416 17.71 18.10 23.67
C PRO A 416 18.16 19.57 23.63
N GLU A 417 17.30 20.48 24.10
CA GLU A 417 17.67 21.88 24.20
C GLU A 417 18.86 22.07 25.13
N GLY A 418 19.85 22.87 24.71
CA GLY A 418 21.09 23.08 25.47
C GLY A 418 22.07 21.90 25.44
N TRP A 419 21.84 20.86 24.62
CA TRP A 419 22.82 19.79 24.44
C TRP A 419 24.14 20.34 23.85
N PRO A 420 25.31 19.86 24.31
CA PRO A 420 26.59 20.31 23.76
C PRO A 420 26.68 20.12 22.26
N VAL A 421 27.27 21.09 21.56
CA VAL A 421 27.54 21.05 20.12
C VAL A 421 29.04 21.17 19.87
N GLY A 422 29.55 20.43 18.88
CA GLY A 422 30.96 20.46 18.50
C GLY A 422 31.53 19.06 18.25
N PRO A 423 32.77 18.97 17.73
CA PRO A 423 33.41 17.71 17.37
C PRO A 423 33.65 16.77 18.57
N ASP A 424 33.77 17.34 19.77
CA ASP A 424 33.99 16.59 21.02
C ASP A 424 32.70 16.39 21.82
N ALA A 425 31.55 16.86 21.31
CA ALA A 425 30.27 16.67 21.98
C ALA A 425 29.84 15.20 21.91
N PRO A 426 29.30 14.62 23.00
CA PRO A 426 28.72 13.29 22.93
C PRO A 426 27.51 13.28 21.98
N PRO A 427 27.19 12.14 21.33
CA PRO A 427 25.97 12.02 20.57
C PRO A 427 24.75 12.35 21.45
N PRO A 428 23.71 12.99 20.90
CA PRO A 428 22.50 13.27 21.66
C PRO A 428 21.89 11.96 22.17
N PRO A 429 21.17 11.98 23.31
CA PRO A 429 20.46 10.80 23.78
C PRO A 429 19.46 10.30 22.73
N TYR A 430 19.33 8.99 22.61
CA TYR A 430 18.46 8.37 21.61
C TYR A 430 17.00 8.37 22.07
N HIS A 431 16.27 9.45 21.75
CA HIS A 431 14.85 9.62 22.05
C HIS A 431 14.06 9.92 20.77
N PRO A 432 13.85 8.92 19.89
CA PRO A 432 13.10 9.12 18.66
C PRO A 432 11.63 9.46 18.94
N ARG A 433 11.00 10.14 18.00
CA ARG A 433 9.59 10.55 18.06
C ARG A 433 8.93 10.30 16.71
N THR A 434 7.69 9.81 16.73
CA THR A 434 6.86 9.70 15.52
C THR A 434 5.71 10.69 15.56
N TYR A 435 5.34 11.14 14.37
CA TYR A 435 4.28 12.11 14.12
C TYR A 435 3.44 11.64 12.94
N THR A 436 2.18 12.05 12.89
CA THR A 436 1.34 11.97 11.69
C THR A 436 1.11 13.34 11.09
N THR A 437 1.09 13.41 9.77
CA THR A 437 0.63 14.55 8.99
C THR A 437 -0.35 14.06 7.93
N THR A 438 -1.31 14.90 7.55
CA THR A 438 -2.30 14.59 6.51
C THR A 438 -2.21 15.58 5.37
N PHE A 439 -2.28 15.09 4.13
CA PHE A 439 -2.40 15.92 2.93
C PHE A 439 -3.41 15.28 1.98
N ASN A 440 -3.90 16.06 1.01
CA ASN A 440 -4.85 15.57 0.03
C ASN A 440 -4.19 15.33 -1.33
N VAL A 441 -4.74 14.41 -2.10
CA VAL A 441 -4.43 14.18 -3.51
C VAL A 441 -5.72 14.38 -4.30
N ASN A 442 -5.64 15.19 -5.35
CA ASN A 442 -6.67 15.28 -6.37
C ASN A 442 -6.46 14.15 -7.37
N PRO A 443 -7.46 13.30 -7.61
CA PRO A 443 -7.34 12.19 -8.57
C PRO A 443 -7.26 12.64 -10.03
#